data_AF-A0A7X9MGG7-F1
#
_entry.id   AF-A0A7X9MGG7-F1
#
_cell.length_a   1.000
_cell.length_b   1.000
_cell.length_c   1.000
_cell.angle_alpha   90.00
_cell.angle_beta   90.00
_cell.angle_gamma   90.00
#
_symmetry.space_group_name_H-M   'P 1'
#
loop_
_entity.id
_entity.type
_entity.pdbx_description
1 polymer ?
#
loop_
_entity_poly.entity_id
_entity_poly.type
_entity_poly.pdbx_seq_one_letter_code
_entity_poly.pdbx_strand_id
1 'polypeptide(L)' 'MSDDKISGVFQLHQSNPSGVCGACKQGLTNPDVSPGILKQFSEKYPNLIIEVTTESAEIGSKLNFTIKNGKIL' A
#
# COMPACT_ATOMS: atom_id res chain seq x y z
N MET A 1 -17.30 2.68 -14.79
CA MET A 1 -17.54 1.62 -13.77
C MET A 1 -17.44 2.30 -12.42
N SER A 2 -18.25 1.89 -11.44
CA SER A 2 -18.12 2.38 -10.07
C SER A 2 -16.90 1.74 -9.40
N ASP A 3 -16.19 2.49 -8.56
CA ASP A 3 -14.89 2.05 -8.02
C ASP A 3 -15.01 0.81 -7.11
N ASP A 4 -16.17 0.61 -6.48
CA ASP A 4 -16.53 -0.59 -5.71
C ASP A 4 -16.66 -1.85 -6.57
N LYS A 5 -16.82 -1.73 -7.89
CA LYS A 5 -16.86 -2.88 -8.81
C LYS A 5 -15.47 -3.33 -9.28
N ILE A 6 -14.43 -2.56 -8.96
CA ILE A 6 -13.05 -2.93 -9.29
C ILE A 6 -12.53 -3.85 -8.20
N SER A 7 -12.22 -5.09 -8.58
CA SER A 7 -11.72 -6.13 -7.70
C SER A 7 -10.62 -6.92 -8.39
N GLY A 8 -9.73 -7.53 -7.60
CA GLY A 8 -8.62 -8.33 -8.10
C GLY A 8 -7.39 -8.18 -7.22
N VAL A 9 -6.25 -8.61 -7.74
CA VAL A 9 -4.94 -8.43 -7.11
C VAL A 9 -4.11 -7.49 -7.99
N PHE A 10 -3.66 -6.38 -7.43
CA PHE A 10 -2.74 -5.45 -8.06
C PHE A 10 -1.37 -5.58 -7.38
N GLN A 11 -0.40 -6.08 -8.14
CA GLN A 11 0.97 -6.25 -7.66
C GLN A 11 1.79 -5.01 -7.99
N LEU A 12 2.33 -4.38 -6.95
CA LEU A 12 3.13 -3.16 -7.05
C LEU A 12 4.54 -3.46 -6.54
N HIS A 13 5.54 -3.24 -7.39
CA HIS A 13 6.94 -3.27 -6.98
C HIS A 13 7.49 -1.84 -6.92
N GLN A 14 8.01 -1.46 -5.76
CA GLN A 14 8.71 -0.19 -5.57
C GLN A 14 10.22 -0.44 -5.60
N SER A 15 10.89 -0.02 -6.68
CA SER A 15 12.35 -0.06 -6.85
C SER A 15 13.05 0.95 -5.92
N ASN A 16 13.11 0.62 -4.63
CA ASN A 16 13.76 1.41 -3.61
C ASN A 16 14.47 0.49 -2.62
N PRO A 17 15.79 0.60 -2.48
CA PRO A 17 16.57 -0.27 -1.61
C PRO A 17 16.39 0.02 -0.11
N SER A 18 15.80 1.17 0.24
CA SER A 18 15.48 1.54 1.63
C SER A 18 14.07 1.10 2.04
N GLY A 19 13.38 0.32 1.19
CA GLY A 19 12.03 -0.16 1.41
C GLY A 19 10.92 0.79 0.92
N VAL A 20 9.68 0.46 1.28
CA VAL A 20 8.52 1.27 0.85
C VAL A 20 8.60 2.67 1.44
N CYS A 21 8.52 3.67 0.56
CA CYS A 21 8.77 5.07 0.88
C CYS A 21 7.82 5.54 1.99
N GLY A 22 8.33 6.29 2.97
CA GLY A 22 7.55 6.73 4.14
C GLY A 22 6.27 7.47 3.74
N ALA A 23 6.39 8.45 2.84
CA ALA A 23 5.26 9.20 2.30
C ALA A 23 4.26 8.34 1.51
N CYS A 24 4.70 7.25 0.89
CA CYS A 24 3.85 6.35 0.10
C CYS A 24 2.86 5.61 1.01
N LYS A 25 3.32 5.21 2.20
CA LYS A 25 2.57 4.40 3.18
C LYS A 25 1.98 5.21 4.35
N GLN A 26 2.10 6.54 4.33
CA GLN A 26 1.49 7.41 5.34
C GLN A 26 -0.02 7.14 5.47
N GLY A 27 -0.55 7.27 6.68
CA GLY A 27 -1.96 7.00 6.94
C GLY A 27 -2.32 5.54 7.15
N LEU A 28 -1.50 4.56 6.72
CA LEU A 28 -1.82 3.13 6.83
C LEU A 28 -1.68 2.58 8.25
N THR A 29 -0.72 3.10 9.02
CA THR A 29 -0.46 2.70 10.41
C THR A 29 -0.70 3.84 11.40
N ASN A 30 -0.62 5.09 10.95
CA ASN A 30 -0.91 6.28 11.73
C ASN A 30 -2.03 7.06 11.02
N PRO A 31 -3.28 7.04 11.52
CA PRO A 31 -4.40 7.73 10.87
C PRO A 31 -4.37 9.26 11.02
N ASP A 32 -3.54 9.80 11.93
CA ASP A 32 -3.49 11.24 12.24
C ASP A 32 -2.66 12.07 11.26
N VAL A 33 -2.14 11.44 10.19
CA VAL A 33 -1.39 12.10 9.13
C VAL A 33 -2.13 12.02 7.81
N SER A 34 -1.83 12.96 6.90
CA SER A 34 -2.35 12.91 5.54
C SER A 34 -2.06 11.57 4.88
N PRO A 35 -3.04 10.94 4.21
CA PRO A 35 -2.87 9.61 3.64
C PRO A 35 -1.89 9.67 2.47
N GLY A 36 -0.95 8.72 2.44
CA GLY A 36 -0.08 8.49 1.30
C GLY A 36 -0.81 7.86 0.12
N ILE A 37 -0.12 7.76 -1.02
CA ILE A 37 -0.71 7.25 -2.26
C ILE A 37 -1.27 5.83 -2.11
N LEU A 38 -0.62 4.97 -1.32
CA LEU A 38 -1.04 3.58 -1.14
C LEU A 38 -2.37 3.48 -0.36
N LYS A 39 -2.56 4.32 0.65
CA LYS A 39 -3.83 4.40 1.37
C LYS A 39 -4.94 4.96 0.48
N GLN A 40 -4.68 6.10 -0.16
CA GLN A 40 -5.65 6.74 -1.06
C GLN A 40 -6.11 5.80 -2.19
N PHE A 41 -5.16 5.07 -2.80
CA PHE A 41 -5.46 4.11 -3.85
C PHE A 41 -6.31 2.93 -3.35
N SER A 42 -5.99 2.41 -2.16
CA SER A 42 -6.74 1.32 -1.55
C SER A 42 -8.15 1.71 -1.10
N GLU A 43 -8.34 2.93 -0.59
CA GLU A 43 -9.66 3.47 -0.22
C GLU A 43 -10.50 3.79 -1.44
N LYS A 44 -9.89 4.25 -2.53
CA LYS A 44 -10.57 4.47 -3.80
C LYS A 44 -11.13 3.17 -4.36
N TYR A 45 -10.36 2.09 -4.34
CA TYR A 45 -10.78 0.78 -4.84
C TYR A 45 -10.90 -0.23 -3.69
N PRO A 46 -11.99 -0.18 -2.89
CA PRO A 46 -12.10 -0.91 -1.62
C PRO A 46 -12.07 -2.44 -1.77
N ASN A 47 -12.40 -2.95 -2.97
CA ASN A 47 -12.40 -4.38 -3.28
C ASN A 47 -11.13 -4.87 -3.99
N LEU A 48 -10.19 -3.98 -4.29
CA LEU A 48 -8.89 -4.32 -4.84
C LEU A 48 -7.92 -4.71 -3.71
N ILE A 49 -7.24 -5.84 -3.87
CA ILE A 49 -6.13 -6.26 -3.02
C ILE A 49 -4.85 -5.71 -3.64
N ILE A 50 -4.07 -4.95 -2.88
CA ILE A 50 -2.82 -4.35 -3.34
C ILE A 50 -1.67 -5.07 -2.64
N GLU A 51 -0.85 -5.79 -3.39
CA GLU A 51 0.35 -6.46 -2.89
C GLU A 51 1.56 -5.58 -3.20
N VAL A 52 2.13 -4.96 -2.17
CA VAL A 52 3.28 -4.07 -2.29
C VAL A 52 4.54 -4.85 -1.98
N THR A 53 5.52 -4.77 -2.88
CA THR A 53 6.87 -5.32 -2.71
C THR A 53 7.90 -4.22 -2.92
N THR A 54 9.13 -4.45 -2.43
CA THR A 54 10.23 -3.51 -2.58
C THR A 54 11.55 -4.24 -2.82
N GLU A 55 12.52 -3.53 -3.40
CA GLU A 55 13.77 -4.11 -3.90
C GLU A 55 14.67 -4.66 -2.78
N SER A 56 14.77 -3.95 -1.67
CA SER A 56 15.37 -4.45 -0.43
C SER A 56 14.90 -3.61 0.76
N ALA A 57 15.01 -4.18 1.95
CA ALA A 57 14.96 -3.46 3.20
C ALA A 57 16.24 -3.84 3.89
N GLU A 58 17.09 -2.85 4.14
CA GLU A 58 18.16 -3.05 5.11
C GLU A 58 17.54 -3.59 6.41
N ILE A 59 18.15 -4.67 6.89
CA ILE A 59 17.89 -5.50 8.07
C ILE A 59 16.70 -5.03 8.94
N GLY A 60 15.60 -5.81 8.93
CA GLY A 60 14.55 -5.77 9.98
C GLY A 60 13.23 -5.08 9.63
N SER A 61 13.07 -4.46 8.46
CA SER A 61 11.78 -3.86 8.06
C SER A 61 10.97 -4.84 7.18
N LYS A 62 9.71 -5.12 7.52
CA LYS A 62 8.85 -6.00 6.69
C LYS A 62 8.72 -5.45 5.25
N LEU A 63 9.25 -6.24 4.33
CA LEU A 63 9.56 -5.96 2.92
C LEU A 63 8.35 -5.93 1.99
N ASN A 64 7.31 -6.68 2.33
CA ASN A 64 6.12 -6.81 1.51
C ASN A 64 4.90 -6.71 2.41
N PHE A 65 3.87 -6.02 1.97
CA PHE A 65 2.61 -5.96 2.70
C PHE A 65 1.43 -5.87 1.74
N THR A 66 0.30 -6.34 2.23
CA THR A 66 -0.95 -6.33 1.48
C THR A 66 -1.85 -5.26 2.06
N ILE A 67 -2.52 -4.49 1.18
CA ILE A 67 -3.46 -3.45 1.56
C ILE A 67 -4.82 -3.78 0.96
N LYS A 68 -5.87 -3.61 1.75
CA LYS A 68 -7.26 -3.63 1.27
C LYS A 68 -8.08 -2.58 2.01
N ASN A 69 -8.87 -1.81 1.27
CA ASN A 69 -9.75 -0.77 1.80
C ASN A 69 -9.06 0.13 2.85
N GLY A 70 -7.87 0.64 2.51
CA GLY A 70 -7.10 1.56 3.36
C GLY A 70 -6.38 0.92 4.56
N LYS A 71 -6.39 -0.40 4.69
CA LYS A 71 -5.81 -1.13 5.84
C LYS A 71 -4.78 -2.14 5.39
N ILE A 72 -3.70 -2.25 6.16
CA ILE A 72 -2.74 -3.35 6.03
C ILE A 72 -3.40 -4.64 6.56
N LEU A 73 -3.23 -5.74 5.82
CA LEU A 73 -3.68 -7.09 6.21
C LEU A 73 -2.62 -7.84 7.02
#